data_AF-A0A834HW58-F1
#
_entry.id   AF-A0A834HW58-F1
#
_cell.length_a   1.000
_cell.length_b   1.000
_cell.length_c   1.000
_cell.angle_alpha   90.00
_cell.angle_beta   90.00
_cell.angle_gamma   90.00
#
_symmetry.space_group_name_H-M   'P 1'
#
loop_
_entity.id
_entity.type
_entity.pdbx_description
1 polymer ?
#
loop_
_entity_poly.entity_id
_entity_poly.type
_entity_poly.pdbx_seq_one_letter_code
_entity_poly.pdbx_strand_id
1 'polypeptide(L)'
;MNDKIKRQIAINNPFVFKHISNLKGIDHFEDIGPCVIMASPGMMQSGLSRELFESWCTDSKNGVIIAGYCVEGTLAKTVLSEPEEITTMTGQKLPLKMSVDYISFSAHTDYQQTSEFIKILKPPHVVLVHGEQNEMSRLKAALQREFEEEQNTSTQLHNPRNTHTVELHFRGEKTAKVMGSLAVEEPTPSKVVQGVLVKRNFNYHILSADDLFKYTDLSLSEITQRQSLHYSGNANVLRHMLAQVCGLMEPIEGDKKMRAFNTVEITIEPKLVTLEWVANPINDMYADAIVAAILQADMFETPSKNMSTSVKIDRMHFKECLIELLQDMFGEDSVPKIFKGEKLYVTVNDKRADIDLSNLEVKCPNDESFQQIVQTAVSKLYQSLAPPSVDS
;
A
#
# COMPACT_ATOMS: atom_id res chain seq x y z
N MET A 1 38.98 13.73 -10.53
CA MET A 1 40.29 14.34 -10.16
C MET A 1 40.21 14.83 -8.73
N ASN A 2 41.25 14.59 -7.92
CA ASN A 2 41.31 15.09 -6.54
C ASN A 2 41.51 16.61 -6.50
N ASP A 3 41.33 17.22 -5.33
CA ASP A 3 41.38 18.68 -5.18
C ASP A 3 42.79 19.27 -5.39
N LYS A 4 43.83 18.43 -5.33
CA LYS A 4 45.19 18.82 -5.70
C LYS A 4 45.28 19.12 -7.19
N ILE A 5 44.82 18.20 -8.04
CA ILE A 5 44.83 18.38 -9.50
C ILE A 5 43.89 19.52 -9.91
N LYS A 6 42.73 19.67 -9.27
CA LYS A 6 41.81 20.80 -9.53
C LYS A 6 42.45 22.16 -9.25
N ARG A 7 43.28 22.29 -8.20
CA ARG A 7 44.01 23.52 -7.92
C ARG A 7 45.16 23.74 -8.90
N GLN A 8 45.86 22.66 -9.26
CA GLN A 8 47.01 22.74 -10.16
C GLN A 8 46.61 23.10 -11.60
N ILE A 9 45.45 22.63 -12.08
CA ILE A 9 45.01 22.87 -13.46
C ILE A 9 44.83 24.36 -13.80
N ALA A 10 44.55 25.20 -12.79
CA ALA A 10 44.44 26.65 -12.94
C ALA A 10 45.79 27.33 -13.23
N ILE A 11 46.90 26.68 -12.87
CA ILE A 11 48.27 27.17 -13.05
C ILE A 11 48.93 26.47 -14.25
N ASN A 12 48.88 25.14 -14.27
CA ASN A 12 49.44 24.32 -15.34
C ASN A 12 48.70 22.98 -15.41
N ASN A 13 48.26 22.61 -16.61
CA ASN A 13 47.56 21.35 -16.83
C ASN A 13 48.56 20.16 -16.85
N PRO A 14 48.52 19.26 -15.84
CA PRO A 14 49.47 18.15 -15.75
C PRO A 14 49.25 17.07 -16.83
N PHE A 15 48.13 17.11 -17.56
CA PHE A 15 47.83 16.19 -18.67
C PHE A 15 48.38 16.69 -20.02
N VAL A 16 48.92 17.92 -20.07
CA VAL A 16 49.68 18.40 -21.22
C VAL A 16 51.15 18.10 -20.96
N PHE A 17 51.57 16.90 -21.35
CA PHE A 17 52.91 16.41 -21.10
C PHE A 17 53.96 17.15 -21.95
N LYS A 18 55.09 17.53 -21.33
CA LYS A 18 56.20 18.22 -22.02
C LYS A 18 57.19 17.27 -22.69
N HIS A 19 57.31 16.05 -22.18
CA HIS A 19 58.33 15.07 -22.57
C HIS A 19 57.72 13.72 -22.99
N ILE A 20 56.40 13.65 -23.13
CA ILE A 20 55.69 12.44 -23.56
C ILE A 20 55.00 12.78 -24.87
N SER A 21 55.32 12.01 -25.91
CA SER A 21 54.72 12.10 -27.24
C SER A 21 53.89 10.87 -27.52
N ASN A 22 52.75 11.06 -28.20
CA ASN A 22 51.89 9.94 -28.58
C ASN A 22 52.47 9.20 -29.79
N LEU A 23 52.57 7.88 -29.69
CA LEU A 23 52.93 7.00 -30.79
C LEU A 23 51.67 6.32 -31.35
N LYS A 24 51.40 6.48 -32.65
CA LYS A 24 50.19 5.92 -33.29
C LYS A 24 50.33 4.45 -33.69
N GLY A 25 51.55 3.98 -33.91
CA GLY A 25 51.86 2.62 -34.36
C GLY A 25 53.36 2.45 -34.53
N ILE A 26 53.82 1.21 -34.68
CA ILE A 26 55.25 0.88 -34.72
C ILE A 26 55.95 1.43 -35.98
N ASP A 27 55.22 1.61 -37.09
CA ASP A 27 55.74 2.18 -38.34
C ASP A 27 56.21 3.64 -38.20
N HIS A 28 55.75 4.34 -37.15
CA HIS A 28 56.14 5.71 -36.86
C HIS A 28 57.26 5.81 -35.81
N PHE A 29 57.84 4.68 -35.43
CA PHE A 29 58.89 4.58 -34.44
C PHE A 29 60.17 4.04 -35.09
N GLU A 30 61.25 4.81 -34.98
CA GLU A 30 62.60 4.35 -35.32
C GLU A 30 63.30 3.90 -34.04
N ASP A 31 63.63 2.61 -33.94
CA ASP A 31 64.25 2.00 -32.76
C ASP A 31 65.76 2.32 -32.69
N ILE A 32 66.07 3.59 -32.44
CA ILE A 32 67.44 4.13 -32.39
C ILE A 32 67.74 4.65 -30.99
N GLY A 33 68.55 3.88 -30.25
CA GLY A 33 69.04 4.25 -28.92
C GLY A 33 68.04 3.99 -27.79
N PRO A 34 68.37 4.39 -26.54
CA PRO A 34 67.52 4.12 -25.38
C PRO A 34 66.21 4.90 -25.44
N CYS A 35 65.08 4.20 -25.27
CA CYS A 35 63.75 4.82 -25.21
C CYS A 35 62.88 4.17 -24.12
N VAL A 36 61.77 4.83 -23.78
CA VAL A 36 60.74 4.29 -22.87
C VAL A 36 59.40 4.33 -23.60
N ILE A 37 58.80 3.17 -23.81
CA ILE A 37 57.49 3.05 -24.47
C ILE A 37 56.46 2.50 -23.49
N MET A 38 55.37 3.25 -23.33
CA MET A 38 54.16 2.78 -22.65
C MET A 38 53.18 2.27 -23.70
N ALA A 39 53.06 0.95 -23.82
CA ALA A 39 52.21 0.30 -24.82
C ALA A 39 51.06 -0.49 -24.17
N SER A 40 49.93 -0.54 -24.87
CA SER A 40 48.75 -1.36 -24.51
C SER A 40 48.69 -2.65 -25.33
N PRO A 41 48.05 -3.72 -24.82
CA PRO A 41 47.44 -3.88 -23.49
C PRO A 41 48.43 -4.31 -22.40
N GLY A 42 48.18 -3.90 -21.15
CA GLY A 42 49.11 -4.13 -20.03
C GLY A 42 49.43 -5.59 -19.67
N MET A 43 48.60 -6.55 -20.11
CA MET A 43 48.85 -8.00 -19.90
C MET A 43 49.52 -8.69 -21.10
N MET A 44 49.86 -7.93 -22.16
CA MET A 44 50.68 -8.37 -23.30
C MET A 44 50.13 -9.59 -24.06
N GLN A 45 48.81 -9.71 -24.15
CA GLN A 45 48.17 -10.81 -24.89
C GLN A 45 48.29 -10.66 -26.41
N SER A 46 48.25 -9.42 -26.91
CA SER A 46 48.31 -9.09 -28.33
C SER A 46 48.69 -7.61 -28.50
N GLY A 47 48.77 -7.12 -29.75
CA GLY A 47 48.96 -5.70 -30.06
C GLY A 47 50.37 -5.18 -29.77
N LEU A 48 50.49 -3.85 -29.73
CA LEU A 48 51.79 -3.17 -29.73
C LEU A 48 52.69 -3.56 -28.55
N SER A 49 52.13 -3.74 -27.34
CA SER A 49 52.93 -4.18 -26.19
C SER A 49 53.53 -5.57 -26.38
N ARG A 50 52.84 -6.46 -27.12
CA ARG A 50 53.31 -7.81 -27.40
C ARG A 50 54.36 -7.82 -28.51
N GLU A 51 54.14 -7.05 -29.57
CA GLU A 51 55.08 -6.91 -30.68
C GLU A 51 56.42 -6.31 -30.22
N LEU A 52 56.38 -5.26 -29.40
CA LEU A 52 57.59 -4.65 -28.83
C LEU A 52 58.32 -5.62 -27.90
N PHE A 53 57.57 -6.37 -27.08
CA PHE A 53 58.17 -7.37 -26.20
C PHE A 53 58.87 -8.49 -26.98
N GLU A 54 58.24 -9.05 -28.01
CA GLU A 54 58.86 -10.09 -28.85
C GLU A 54 60.11 -9.56 -29.58
N SER A 55 60.11 -8.28 -29.97
CA SER A 55 61.25 -7.63 -30.60
C SER A 55 62.42 -7.40 -29.64
N TRP A 56 62.12 -7.13 -28.37
CA TRP A 56 63.11 -6.70 -27.37
C TRP A 56 63.55 -7.79 -26.40
N CYS A 57 62.81 -8.89 -26.26
CA CYS A 57 63.04 -9.90 -25.21
C CYS A 57 64.37 -10.64 -25.29
N THR A 58 65.01 -10.66 -26.47
CA THR A 58 66.25 -11.40 -26.72
C THR A 58 67.52 -10.62 -26.35
N ASP A 59 67.44 -9.31 -26.09
CA ASP A 59 68.57 -8.49 -25.68
C ASP A 59 68.51 -8.21 -24.16
N SER A 60 69.62 -8.49 -23.46
CA SER A 60 69.74 -8.31 -22.02
C SER A 60 69.89 -6.86 -21.56
N LYS A 61 70.08 -5.92 -22.50
CA LYS A 61 70.06 -4.47 -22.20
C LYS A 61 68.66 -3.90 -22.06
N ASN A 62 67.65 -4.64 -22.54
CA ASN A 62 66.26 -4.23 -22.48
C ASN A 62 65.64 -4.66 -21.15
N GLY A 63 64.52 -4.03 -20.78
CA GLY A 63 63.78 -4.34 -19.57
C GLY A 63 62.28 -4.07 -19.74
N VAL A 64 61.46 -4.86 -19.07
CA VAL A 64 60.00 -4.72 -19.03
C VAL A 64 59.57 -4.47 -17.59
N ILE A 65 58.78 -3.41 -17.39
CA ILE A 65 58.20 -3.07 -16.10
C ILE A 65 56.71 -3.36 -16.15
N ILE A 66 56.27 -4.32 -15.36
CA ILE A 66 54.86 -4.68 -15.20
C ILE A 66 54.30 -3.85 -14.06
N ALA A 67 53.46 -2.86 -14.40
CA ALA A 67 52.94 -1.88 -13.47
C ALA A 67 51.58 -2.22 -12.83
N GLY A 68 50.92 -3.29 -13.29
CA GLY A 68 49.55 -3.63 -12.87
C GLY A 68 49.38 -5.12 -12.59
N TYR A 69 48.28 -5.47 -11.92
CA TYR A 69 47.96 -6.87 -11.61
C TYR A 69 47.83 -7.73 -12.88
N CYS A 70 48.50 -8.88 -12.90
CA CYS A 70 48.45 -9.83 -14.00
C CYS A 70 47.54 -11.01 -13.65
N VAL A 71 46.55 -11.25 -14.51
CA VAL A 71 45.65 -12.40 -14.39
C VAL A 71 46.37 -13.67 -14.83
N GLU A 72 46.07 -14.78 -14.17
CA GLU A 72 46.55 -16.11 -14.57
C GLU A 72 46.21 -16.45 -16.03
N GLY A 73 47.13 -17.12 -16.72
CA GLY A 73 47.01 -17.44 -18.15
C GLY A 73 47.35 -16.29 -19.11
N THR A 74 47.88 -15.17 -18.60
CA THR A 74 48.40 -14.07 -19.43
C THR A 74 49.91 -14.15 -19.62
N LEU A 75 50.42 -13.65 -20.75
CA LEU A 75 51.86 -13.57 -20.98
C LEU A 75 52.55 -12.80 -19.85
N ALA A 76 52.00 -11.65 -19.45
CA ALA A 76 52.59 -10.86 -18.37
C ALA A 76 52.74 -11.68 -17.08
N LYS A 77 51.76 -12.53 -16.72
CA LYS A 77 51.87 -13.43 -15.56
C LYS A 77 52.93 -14.52 -15.75
N THR A 78 53.04 -15.09 -16.95
CA THR A 78 54.06 -16.10 -17.28
C THR A 78 55.48 -15.53 -17.22
N VAL A 79 55.68 -14.32 -17.72
CA VAL A 79 57.00 -13.66 -17.77
C VAL A 79 57.51 -13.32 -16.36
N LEU A 80 56.61 -13.09 -15.39
CA LEU A 80 56.98 -12.91 -13.98
C LEU A 80 57.60 -14.15 -13.32
N SER A 81 57.40 -15.35 -13.89
CA SER A 81 58.11 -16.56 -13.43
C SER A 81 59.49 -16.75 -14.06
N GLU A 82 59.95 -15.77 -14.86
CA GLU A 82 61.25 -15.76 -15.55
C GLU A 82 61.55 -17.08 -16.31
N PRO A 83 60.70 -17.47 -17.27
CA PRO A 83 60.94 -18.67 -18.07
C PRO A 83 62.16 -18.48 -18.98
N GLU A 84 62.90 -19.55 -19.28
CA GLU A 84 64.05 -19.50 -20.20
C GLU A 84 63.64 -19.10 -21.64
N GLU A 85 62.44 -19.51 -22.06
CA GLU A 85 61.89 -19.24 -23.39
C GLU A 85 60.43 -18.75 -23.31
N ILE A 86 60.06 -17.84 -24.21
CA ILE A 86 58.68 -17.38 -24.41
C ILE A 86 58.19 -17.78 -25.80
N THR A 87 56.89 -18.08 -25.91
CA THR A 87 56.25 -18.40 -27.19
C THR A 87 55.70 -17.14 -27.84
N THR A 88 56.05 -16.87 -29.10
CA THR A 88 55.55 -15.73 -29.87
C THR A 88 54.11 -15.95 -30.33
N MET A 89 53.45 -14.89 -30.81
CA MET A 89 52.13 -15.02 -31.43
C MET A 89 52.14 -15.92 -32.68
N THR A 90 53.27 -16.02 -33.38
CA THR A 90 53.46 -16.90 -34.54
C THR A 90 53.80 -18.35 -34.16
N GLY A 91 53.94 -18.65 -32.86
CA GLY A 91 54.25 -19.97 -32.32
C GLY A 91 55.75 -20.31 -32.28
N GLN A 92 56.62 -19.36 -32.59
CA GLN A 92 58.07 -19.52 -32.44
C GLN A 92 58.48 -19.37 -30.98
N LYS A 93 59.62 -19.96 -30.60
CA LYS A 93 60.19 -19.79 -29.26
C LYS A 93 61.35 -18.81 -29.30
N LEU A 94 61.33 -17.82 -28.41
CA LEU A 94 62.39 -16.83 -28.25
C LEU A 94 62.99 -16.93 -26.84
N PRO A 95 64.32 -16.81 -26.68
CA PRO A 95 64.94 -16.79 -25.36
C PRO A 95 64.62 -15.48 -24.63
N LEU A 96 64.21 -15.57 -23.37
CA LEU A 96 63.98 -14.41 -22.52
C LEU A 96 65.29 -13.99 -21.84
N LYS A 97 65.90 -12.89 -22.30
CA LYS A 97 67.15 -12.34 -21.73
C LYS A 97 66.99 -10.95 -21.12
N MET A 98 65.93 -10.23 -21.47
CA MET A 98 65.63 -8.91 -20.92
C MET A 98 65.26 -8.98 -19.43
N SER A 99 65.46 -7.90 -18.67
CA SER A 99 65.04 -7.84 -17.27
C SER A 99 63.52 -7.73 -17.14
N VAL A 100 62.96 -8.36 -16.10
CA VAL A 100 61.52 -8.35 -15.81
C VAL A 100 61.32 -7.83 -14.39
N ASP A 101 60.71 -6.65 -14.26
CA ASP A 101 60.44 -6.03 -12.95
C ASP A 101 58.94 -5.84 -12.72
N TYR A 102 58.47 -6.17 -11.51
CA TYR A 102 57.09 -5.94 -11.09
C TYR A 102 57.01 -4.80 -10.07
N ILE A 103 56.39 -3.69 -10.48
CA ILE A 103 56.19 -2.53 -9.61
C ILE A 103 54.70 -2.20 -9.61
N SER A 104 53.98 -2.66 -8.59
CA SER A 104 52.52 -2.49 -8.53
C SER A 104 52.14 -1.01 -8.33
N PHE A 105 51.51 -0.43 -9.35
CA PHE A 105 50.73 0.80 -9.28
C PHE A 105 49.23 0.50 -9.32
N SER A 106 48.84 -0.67 -8.83
CA SER A 106 47.43 -1.01 -8.68
C SER A 106 46.77 -0.09 -7.66
N ALA A 107 45.74 0.63 -8.09
CA ALA A 107 44.89 1.44 -7.21
C ALA A 107 43.89 0.56 -6.42
N HIS A 108 44.38 -0.56 -5.88
CA HIS A 108 43.62 -1.44 -4.99
C HIS A 108 43.90 -1.07 -3.54
N THR A 109 42.93 -1.33 -2.67
CA THR A 109 43.09 -1.19 -1.24
C THR A 109 43.91 -2.35 -0.68
N ASP A 110 44.74 -2.07 0.31
CA ASP A 110 45.41 -3.12 1.09
C ASP A 110 44.49 -3.69 2.17
N TYR A 111 45.01 -4.64 2.96
CA TYR A 111 44.28 -5.23 4.07
C TYR A 111 43.87 -4.19 5.12
N GLN A 112 44.77 -3.27 5.48
CA GLN A 112 44.54 -2.29 6.54
C GLN A 112 43.42 -1.32 6.16
N GLN A 113 43.46 -0.78 4.94
CA GLN A 113 42.44 0.10 4.38
C GLN A 113 41.09 -0.62 4.26
N THR A 114 41.10 -1.88 3.82
CA THR A 114 39.86 -2.66 3.65
C THR A 114 39.24 -2.99 5.01
N SER A 115 40.04 -3.41 5.99
CA SER A 115 39.58 -3.69 7.36
C SER A 115 39.04 -2.41 8.01
N GLU A 116 39.77 -1.30 7.93
CA GLU A 116 39.33 0.00 8.45
C GLU A 116 38.00 0.45 7.83
N PHE A 117 37.84 0.29 6.50
CA PHE A 117 36.60 0.62 5.81
C PHE A 117 35.40 -0.17 6.33
N ILE A 118 35.57 -1.49 6.55
CA ILE A 118 34.50 -2.34 7.10
C ILE A 118 34.22 -1.98 8.56
N LYS A 119 35.25 -1.65 9.35
CA LYS A 119 35.10 -1.22 10.76
C LYS A 119 34.35 0.09 10.91
N ILE A 120 34.53 1.04 9.98
CA ILE A 120 33.81 2.31 9.98
C ILE A 120 32.32 2.07 9.69
N LEU A 121 32.01 1.23 8.70
CA LEU A 121 30.63 1.01 8.24
C LEU A 121 29.84 0.02 9.11
N LYS A 122 30.52 -0.95 9.75
CA LYS A 122 29.93 -2.05 10.52
C LYS A 122 28.73 -2.71 9.83
N PRO A 123 28.85 -3.15 8.57
CA PRO A 123 27.75 -3.76 7.85
C PRO A 123 27.38 -5.13 8.45
N PRO A 124 26.09 -5.52 8.49
CA PRO A 124 25.68 -6.84 8.98
C PRO A 124 26.09 -7.98 8.04
N HIS A 125 26.23 -7.70 6.74
CA HIS A 125 26.67 -8.67 5.74
C HIS A 125 27.75 -8.05 4.84
N VAL A 126 28.86 -8.77 4.64
CA VAL A 126 29.96 -8.40 3.74
C VAL A 126 30.11 -9.49 2.70
N VAL A 127 30.06 -9.13 1.41
CA VAL A 127 30.24 -10.07 0.29
C VAL A 127 31.53 -9.74 -0.45
N LEU A 128 32.52 -10.64 -0.33
CA LEU A 128 33.82 -10.53 -1.00
C LEU A 128 33.71 -11.01 -2.45
N VAL A 129 34.17 -10.19 -3.38
CA VAL A 129 34.17 -10.44 -4.84
C VAL A 129 35.45 -9.86 -5.45
N HIS A 130 35.69 -10.11 -6.75
CA HIS A 130 36.79 -9.52 -7.51
C HIS A 130 38.18 -9.68 -6.85
N GLY A 131 38.49 -10.91 -6.45
CA GLY A 131 39.80 -11.29 -5.91
C GLY A 131 40.15 -12.72 -6.30
N GLU A 132 41.43 -13.06 -6.24
CA GLU A 132 41.88 -14.44 -6.42
C GLU A 132 41.32 -15.32 -5.29
N GLN A 133 41.00 -16.58 -5.60
CA GLN A 133 40.23 -17.45 -4.71
C GLN A 133 40.93 -17.69 -3.36
N ASN A 134 42.23 -17.91 -3.36
CA ASN A 134 43.00 -18.18 -2.15
C ASN A 134 43.22 -16.90 -1.34
N GLU A 135 43.56 -15.79 -1.98
CA GLU A 135 43.72 -14.47 -1.36
C GLU A 135 42.41 -14.02 -0.72
N MET A 136 41.27 -14.20 -1.40
CA MET A 136 39.95 -13.89 -0.86
C MET A 136 39.59 -14.78 0.34
N SER A 137 39.98 -16.05 0.31
CA SER A 137 39.78 -16.97 1.45
C SER A 137 40.64 -16.56 2.65
N ARG A 138 41.87 -16.10 2.43
CA ARG A 138 42.75 -15.55 3.47
C ARG A 138 42.19 -14.26 4.05
N LEU A 139 41.74 -13.35 3.19
CA LEU A 139 41.10 -12.09 3.61
C LEU A 139 39.86 -12.35 4.47
N LYS A 140 39.00 -13.27 4.04
CA LYS A 140 37.82 -13.69 4.82
C LYS A 140 38.21 -14.18 6.22
N ALA A 141 39.19 -15.08 6.30
CA ALA A 141 39.64 -15.65 7.57
C ALA A 141 40.27 -14.61 8.50
N ALA A 142 41.02 -13.65 7.94
CA ALA A 142 41.61 -12.55 8.70
C ALA A 142 40.53 -11.59 9.25
N LEU A 143 39.59 -11.17 8.40
CA LEU A 143 38.47 -10.32 8.82
C LEU A 143 37.59 -11.03 9.86
N GLN A 144 37.32 -12.32 9.68
CA GLN A 144 36.50 -13.07 10.63
C GLN A 144 37.12 -13.12 12.02
N ARG A 145 38.44 -13.36 12.12
CA ARG A 145 39.16 -13.31 13.41
C ARG A 145 39.08 -11.93 14.05
N GLU A 146 39.28 -10.88 13.26
CA GLU A 146 39.27 -9.51 13.74
C GLU A 146 37.89 -9.08 14.27
N PHE A 147 36.79 -9.53 13.64
CA PHE A 147 35.43 -9.24 14.10
C PHE A 147 34.94 -10.16 15.23
N GLU A 148 35.49 -11.38 15.39
CA GLU A 148 35.22 -12.25 16.53
C GLU A 148 35.77 -11.67 17.85
N GLU A 149 36.87 -10.92 17.80
CA GLU A 149 37.46 -10.24 18.96
C GLU A 149 36.61 -9.03 19.42
N GLU A 150 35.92 -8.37 18.49
CA GLU A 150 35.02 -7.25 18.75
C GLU A 150 33.61 -7.77 19.11
N GLN A 151 33.41 -8.21 20.35
CA GLN A 151 32.18 -8.84 20.93
C GLN A 151 30.81 -8.16 20.65
N ASN A 152 30.76 -7.02 19.97
CA ASN A 152 29.55 -6.24 19.66
C ASN A 152 29.19 -6.18 18.17
N THR A 153 29.91 -6.86 17.27
CA THR A 153 29.67 -6.75 15.83
C THR A 153 29.30 -8.12 15.23
N SER A 154 28.00 -8.32 14.93
CA SER A 154 27.51 -9.51 14.20
C SER A 154 27.61 -9.30 12.68
N THR A 155 28.82 -9.20 12.14
CA THR A 155 29.04 -9.13 10.68
C THR A 155 29.24 -10.53 10.10
N GLN A 156 28.42 -10.90 9.10
CA GLN A 156 28.56 -12.15 8.37
C GLN A 156 29.35 -11.95 7.07
N LEU A 157 30.41 -12.74 6.89
CA LEU A 157 31.30 -12.69 5.72
C LEU A 157 30.95 -13.79 4.71
N HIS A 158 30.71 -13.39 3.46
CA HIS A 158 30.40 -14.26 2.33
C HIS A 158 31.47 -14.13 1.25
N ASN A 159 31.87 -15.22 0.61
CA ASN A 159 32.79 -15.25 -0.54
C ASN A 159 32.26 -16.21 -1.61
N PRO A 160 31.13 -15.84 -2.28
CA PRO A 160 30.46 -16.73 -3.22
C PRO A 160 31.33 -17.01 -4.45
N ARG A 161 31.26 -18.24 -4.95
CA ARG A 161 31.81 -18.58 -6.27
C ARG A 161 30.88 -18.08 -7.37
N ASN A 162 31.38 -18.01 -8.60
CA ASN A 162 30.50 -17.81 -9.77
C ASN A 162 29.35 -18.82 -9.71
N THR A 163 28.14 -18.36 -10.06
CA THR A 163 26.85 -19.09 -9.98
C THR A 163 26.37 -19.49 -8.58
N HIS A 164 27.05 -19.08 -7.50
CA HIS A 164 26.56 -19.28 -6.14
C HIS A 164 25.67 -18.12 -5.68
N THR A 165 24.41 -18.41 -5.34
CA THR A 165 23.45 -17.42 -4.84
C THR A 165 23.67 -17.15 -3.36
N VAL A 166 23.72 -15.87 -2.97
CA VAL A 166 23.71 -15.45 -1.55
C VAL A 166 22.31 -14.96 -1.21
N GLU A 167 21.62 -15.67 -0.32
CA GLU A 167 20.27 -15.32 0.14
C GLU A 167 20.33 -14.55 1.46
N LEU A 168 19.74 -13.36 1.49
CA LEU A 168 19.67 -12.50 2.66
C LEU A 168 18.21 -12.19 2.99
N HIS A 169 17.79 -12.47 4.23
CA HIS A 169 16.42 -12.26 4.67
C HIS A 169 16.30 -10.97 5.49
N PHE A 170 15.63 -9.98 4.92
CA PHE A 170 15.33 -8.72 5.60
C PHE A 170 13.88 -8.71 6.07
N ARG A 171 13.67 -8.66 7.40
CA ARG A 171 12.35 -8.39 7.97
C ARG A 171 12.16 -6.88 8.04
N GLY A 172 11.41 -6.33 7.09
CA GLY A 172 10.96 -4.94 7.14
C GLY A 172 9.61 -4.86 7.85
N GLU A 173 9.53 -4.07 8.92
CA GLU A 173 8.24 -3.64 9.45
C GLU A 173 7.54 -2.79 8.38
N LYS A 174 6.33 -3.20 7.99
CA LYS A 174 5.54 -2.43 7.04
C LYS A 174 4.85 -1.31 7.80
N THR A 175 5.33 -0.08 7.62
CA THR A 175 4.70 1.11 8.16
C THR A 175 3.72 1.67 7.13
N ALA A 176 2.49 1.93 7.56
CA ALA A 176 1.48 2.60 6.76
C ALA A 176 1.20 3.97 7.36
N LYS A 177 1.17 5.01 6.52
CA LYS A 177 0.88 6.38 6.94
C LYS A 177 -0.60 6.67 6.74
N VAL A 178 -1.29 7.03 7.81
CA VAL A 178 -2.67 7.53 7.73
C VAL A 178 -2.64 8.96 7.19
N MET A 179 -3.52 9.29 6.25
CA MET A 179 -3.58 10.59 5.57
C MET A 179 -5.03 11.07 5.44
N GLY A 180 -5.20 12.37 5.26
CA GLY A 180 -6.52 13.00 5.06
C GLY A 180 -7.32 13.15 6.35
N SER A 181 -8.64 12.99 6.24
CA SER A 181 -9.61 13.08 7.34
C SER A 181 -9.33 12.09 8.49
N LEU A 182 -8.83 10.90 8.19
CA LEU A 182 -8.46 9.89 9.21
C LEU A 182 -7.26 10.31 10.06
N ALA A 183 -6.48 11.30 9.62
CA ALA A 183 -5.31 11.81 10.34
C ALA A 183 -5.62 13.05 11.20
N VAL A 184 -6.89 13.45 11.32
CA VAL A 184 -7.30 14.65 12.08
C VAL A 184 -7.21 14.41 13.59
N GLU A 185 -7.53 13.21 14.05
CA GLU A 185 -7.43 12.83 15.47
C GLU A 185 -6.14 12.05 15.73
N GLU A 186 -5.49 12.34 16.85
CA GLU A 186 -4.31 11.58 17.26
C GLU A 186 -4.66 10.10 17.48
N PRO A 187 -3.81 9.17 17.00
CA PRO A 187 -4.06 7.75 17.17
C PRO A 187 -3.86 7.35 18.63
N THR A 188 -4.92 6.88 19.28
CA THR A 188 -4.86 6.25 20.60
C THR A 188 -4.64 4.74 20.48
N PRO A 189 -3.93 4.11 21.44
CA PRO A 189 -3.79 2.65 21.47
C PRO A 189 -5.16 1.97 21.47
N SER A 190 -5.33 0.92 20.66
CA SER A 190 -6.57 0.15 20.48
C SER A 190 -7.69 0.83 19.68
N LYS A 191 -7.48 2.04 19.14
CA LYS A 191 -8.44 2.63 18.20
C LYS A 191 -8.38 1.89 16.86
N VAL A 192 -9.53 1.40 16.42
CA VAL A 192 -9.67 0.75 15.10
C VAL A 192 -9.60 1.84 14.03
N VAL A 193 -8.68 1.68 13.08
CA VAL A 193 -8.57 2.54 11.89
C VAL A 193 -9.19 1.79 10.72
N GLN A 194 -10.25 2.36 10.14
CA GLN A 194 -10.92 1.82 8.97
C GLN A 194 -10.69 2.76 7.78
N GLY A 195 -10.24 2.22 6.66
CA GLY A 195 -9.96 3.00 5.47
C GLY A 195 -9.44 2.14 4.33
N VAL A 196 -9.18 2.79 3.21
CA VAL A 196 -8.62 2.18 2.00
C VAL A 196 -7.09 2.21 2.11
N LEU A 197 -6.46 1.04 2.01
CA LEU A 197 -5.01 0.90 1.98
C LEU A 197 -4.50 1.03 0.53
N VAL A 198 -3.75 2.08 0.25
CA VAL A 198 -3.11 2.34 -1.04
C VAL A 198 -1.63 2.01 -0.94
N LYS A 199 -1.17 1.08 -1.77
CA LYS A 199 0.25 0.71 -1.89
C LYS A 199 0.86 1.36 -3.14
N ARG A 200 1.82 2.24 -2.95
CA ARG A 200 2.66 2.81 -4.02
C ARG A 200 4.09 2.34 -3.82
N ASN A 201 4.52 1.35 -4.60
CA ASN A 201 5.82 0.67 -4.46
C ASN A 201 5.99 0.05 -3.06
N PHE A 202 6.87 0.64 -2.24
CA PHE A 202 7.15 0.22 -0.86
C PHE A 202 6.46 1.11 0.20
N ASN A 203 5.80 2.19 -0.24
CA ASN A 203 5.09 3.09 0.66
C ASN A 203 3.62 2.67 0.77
N TYR A 204 3.15 2.57 2.02
CA TYR A 204 1.78 2.25 2.34
C TYR A 204 1.09 3.49 2.90
N HIS A 205 -0.10 3.79 2.38
CA HIS A 205 -0.94 4.90 2.80
C HIS A 205 -2.33 4.38 3.15
N ILE A 206 -2.89 4.83 4.27
CA ILE A 206 -4.28 4.55 4.66
C ILE A 206 -5.07 5.84 4.51
N LEU A 207 -6.13 5.80 3.73
CA LEU A 207 -6.94 6.95 3.34
C LEU A 207 -8.43 6.66 3.60
N SER A 208 -9.22 7.71 3.76
CA SER A 208 -10.68 7.57 3.75
C SER A 208 -11.14 7.36 2.31
N ALA A 209 -12.27 6.69 2.12
CA ALA A 209 -12.86 6.54 0.78
C ALA A 209 -13.08 7.91 0.12
N ASP A 210 -13.51 8.90 0.90
CA ASP A 210 -13.78 10.26 0.44
C ASP A 210 -12.51 11.06 0.08
N ASP A 211 -11.35 10.67 0.60
CA ASP A 211 -10.09 11.38 0.33
C ASP A 211 -9.28 10.72 -0.79
N LEU A 212 -9.77 9.60 -1.32
CA LEU A 212 -9.05 8.81 -2.31
C LEU A 212 -8.73 9.64 -3.56
N PHE A 213 -9.69 10.43 -4.06
CA PHE A 213 -9.53 11.28 -5.24
C PHE A 213 -8.54 12.44 -5.04
N LYS A 214 -8.28 12.84 -3.78
CA LYS A 214 -7.37 13.96 -3.47
C LYS A 214 -5.91 13.53 -3.49
N TYR A 215 -5.65 12.28 -3.09
CA TYR A 215 -4.29 11.76 -2.89
C TYR A 215 -3.89 10.67 -3.89
N THR A 216 -4.86 10.18 -4.68
CA THR A 216 -4.62 9.19 -5.72
C THR A 216 -5.27 9.61 -7.03
N ASP A 217 -4.77 9.06 -8.13
CA ASP A 217 -5.31 9.28 -9.47
C ASP A 217 -6.59 8.44 -9.73
N LEU A 218 -7.15 7.84 -8.67
CA LEU A 218 -8.37 7.05 -8.74
C LEU A 218 -9.57 8.00 -8.69
N SER A 219 -10.38 7.97 -9.74
CA SER A 219 -11.69 8.61 -9.77
C SER A 219 -12.71 7.75 -9.01
N LEU A 220 -13.46 8.37 -8.10
CA LEU A 220 -14.66 7.77 -7.54
C LEU A 220 -15.78 7.87 -8.58
N SER A 221 -16.40 6.75 -8.89
CA SER A 221 -17.56 6.68 -9.77
C SER A 221 -18.72 6.10 -8.99
N GLU A 222 -19.82 6.84 -8.90
CA GLU A 222 -21.08 6.35 -8.36
C GLU A 222 -22.01 5.97 -9.50
N ILE A 223 -22.73 4.87 -9.34
CA ILE A 223 -23.69 4.38 -10.33
C ILE A 223 -25.09 4.67 -9.79
N THR A 224 -25.85 5.50 -10.49
CA THR A 224 -27.29 5.70 -10.21
C THR A 224 -28.11 4.80 -11.12
N GLN A 225 -29.03 4.05 -10.55
CA GLN A 225 -30.00 3.25 -11.29
C GLN A 225 -31.36 3.93 -11.29
N ARG A 226 -32.03 3.84 -12.43
CA ARG A 226 -33.38 4.33 -12.63
C ARG A 226 -34.22 3.23 -13.28
N GLN A 227 -35.33 2.90 -12.64
CA GLN A 227 -36.26 1.89 -13.14
C GLN A 227 -37.66 2.48 -13.23
N SER A 228 -38.32 2.27 -14.37
CA SER A 228 -39.68 2.73 -14.60
C SER A 228 -40.60 1.53 -14.74
N LEU A 229 -41.68 1.53 -13.96
CA LEU A 229 -42.70 0.48 -13.94
C LEU A 229 -44.04 1.05 -14.35
N HIS A 230 -44.80 0.30 -15.13
CA HIS A 230 -46.19 0.61 -15.39
C HIS A 230 -47.03 0.31 -14.14
N TYR A 231 -47.96 1.20 -13.79
CA TYR A 231 -48.90 0.98 -12.70
C TYR A 231 -50.25 1.56 -13.05
N SER A 232 -51.26 0.72 -13.20
CA SER A 232 -52.59 1.13 -13.67
C SER A 232 -53.62 1.35 -12.56
N GLY A 233 -53.27 0.97 -11.33
CA GLY A 233 -54.13 1.04 -10.15
C GLY A 233 -54.25 2.43 -9.50
N ASN A 234 -54.90 2.46 -8.33
CA ASN A 234 -55.12 3.69 -7.57
C ASN A 234 -53.87 4.09 -6.77
N ALA A 235 -53.38 5.32 -6.95
CA ALA A 235 -52.22 5.86 -6.25
C ALA A 235 -52.30 5.74 -4.71
N ASN A 236 -53.51 5.80 -4.12
CA ASN A 236 -53.68 5.65 -2.68
C ASN A 236 -53.44 4.22 -2.20
N VAL A 237 -53.83 3.22 -3.00
CA VAL A 237 -53.57 1.79 -2.70
C VAL A 237 -52.08 1.51 -2.80
N LEU A 238 -51.45 2.05 -3.85
CA LEU A 238 -50.00 1.95 -4.01
C LEU A 238 -49.26 2.55 -2.82
N ARG A 239 -49.62 3.76 -2.39
CA ARG A 239 -49.01 4.40 -1.21
C ARG A 239 -49.19 3.59 0.06
N HIS A 240 -50.35 2.97 0.24
CA HIS A 240 -50.59 2.12 1.40
C HIS A 240 -49.69 0.89 1.39
N MET A 241 -49.59 0.19 0.25
CA MET A 241 -48.69 -0.97 0.12
C MET A 241 -47.22 -0.60 0.28
N LEU A 242 -46.81 0.52 -0.31
CA LEU A 242 -45.46 1.05 -0.13
C LEU A 242 -45.19 1.41 1.34
N ALA A 243 -46.16 1.99 2.06
CA ALA A 243 -46.02 2.28 3.49
C ALA A 243 -45.95 1.01 4.35
N GLN A 244 -46.61 -0.09 3.95
CA GLN A 244 -46.50 -1.37 4.65
C GLN A 244 -45.11 -2.00 4.50
N VAL A 245 -44.48 -1.86 3.33
CA VAL A 245 -43.15 -2.44 3.05
C VAL A 245 -42.02 -1.53 3.52
N CYS A 246 -42.15 -0.21 3.31
CA CYS A 246 -41.09 0.76 3.56
C CYS A 246 -41.21 1.47 4.91
N GLY A 247 -42.35 1.35 5.59
CA GLY A 247 -42.65 2.13 6.79
C GLY A 247 -42.96 3.59 6.47
N LEU A 248 -42.39 4.51 7.26
CA LEU A 248 -42.58 5.96 7.09
C LEU A 248 -41.84 6.44 5.82
N MET A 249 -42.61 6.95 4.84
CA MET A 249 -42.06 7.57 3.63
C MET A 249 -42.01 9.09 3.80
N GLU A 250 -40.89 9.71 3.44
CA GLU A 250 -40.73 11.17 3.50
C GLU A 250 -41.19 11.80 2.18
N PRO A 251 -42.17 12.74 2.19
CA PRO A 251 -42.58 13.44 0.97
C PRO A 251 -41.50 14.46 0.56
N ILE A 252 -40.98 14.33 -0.66
CA ILE A 252 -40.02 15.29 -1.25
C ILE A 252 -40.77 16.39 -1.99
N GLU A 253 -41.75 16.01 -2.83
CA GLU A 253 -42.53 16.95 -3.64
C GLU A 253 -44.01 16.59 -3.57
N GLY A 254 -44.59 16.91 -2.41
CA GLY A 254 -45.97 16.61 -2.06
C GLY A 254 -46.31 15.14 -2.31
N ASP A 255 -47.39 14.93 -3.05
CA ASP A 255 -47.98 13.62 -3.33
C ASP A 255 -47.33 12.89 -4.52
N LYS A 256 -46.43 13.55 -5.27
CA LYS A 256 -45.84 13.01 -6.50
C LYS A 256 -44.49 12.35 -6.29
N LYS A 257 -43.67 12.87 -5.39
CA LYS A 257 -42.30 12.37 -5.16
C LYS A 257 -42.07 12.10 -3.68
N MET A 258 -41.66 10.89 -3.36
CA MET A 258 -41.45 10.41 -1.98
C MET A 258 -40.10 9.69 -1.88
N ARG A 259 -39.54 9.64 -0.68
CA ARG A 259 -38.35 8.87 -0.35
C ARG A 259 -38.70 7.68 0.54
N ALA A 260 -38.26 6.50 0.13
CA ALA A 260 -38.35 5.26 0.91
C ALA A 260 -36.95 4.85 1.39
N PHE A 261 -36.88 4.28 2.60
CA PHE A 261 -35.63 3.81 3.23
C PHE A 261 -34.50 4.87 3.29
N ASN A 262 -34.84 6.16 3.25
CA ASN A 262 -33.91 7.28 3.14
C ASN A 262 -32.95 7.28 1.93
N THR A 263 -33.11 6.34 0.99
CA THR A 263 -32.17 6.15 -0.13
C THR A 263 -32.83 6.03 -1.49
N VAL A 264 -34.04 5.45 -1.57
CA VAL A 264 -34.73 5.22 -2.85
C VAL A 264 -35.77 6.32 -3.06
N GLU A 265 -35.68 7.03 -4.19
CA GLU A 265 -36.66 8.04 -4.58
C GLU A 265 -37.73 7.42 -5.48
N ILE A 266 -38.99 7.61 -5.11
CA ILE A 266 -40.16 7.11 -5.81
C ILE A 266 -40.92 8.29 -6.38
N THR A 267 -41.11 8.31 -7.70
CA THR A 267 -41.93 9.31 -8.40
C THR A 267 -43.16 8.63 -8.99
N ILE A 268 -44.35 9.06 -8.57
CA ILE A 268 -45.64 8.51 -8.99
C ILE A 268 -46.27 9.47 -10.00
N GLU A 269 -46.32 9.03 -11.25
CA GLU A 269 -46.98 9.70 -12.37
C GLU A 269 -48.21 8.91 -12.84
N PRO A 270 -49.14 9.52 -13.61
CA PRO A 270 -50.27 8.78 -14.17
C PRO A 270 -49.77 7.61 -15.04
N LYS A 271 -50.10 6.38 -14.63
CA LYS A 271 -49.70 5.13 -15.29
C LYS A 271 -48.22 4.74 -15.23
N LEU A 272 -47.40 5.47 -14.47
CA LEU A 272 -45.96 5.23 -14.42
C LEU A 272 -45.41 5.51 -13.03
N VAL A 273 -44.64 4.57 -12.49
CA VAL A 273 -43.89 4.74 -11.24
C VAL A 273 -42.41 4.64 -11.56
N THR A 274 -41.66 5.68 -11.23
CA THR A 274 -40.21 5.73 -11.44
C THR A 274 -39.49 5.61 -10.10
N LEU A 275 -38.51 4.72 -10.04
CA LEU A 275 -37.60 4.50 -8.94
C LEU A 275 -36.23 5.02 -9.34
N GLU A 276 -35.58 5.79 -8.47
CA GLU A 276 -34.22 6.28 -8.67
C GLU A 276 -33.41 6.11 -7.38
N TRP A 277 -32.25 5.45 -7.46
CA TRP A 277 -31.38 5.20 -6.31
C TRP A 277 -29.90 5.07 -6.71
N VAL A 278 -29.01 5.25 -5.73
CA VAL A 278 -27.59 4.94 -5.89
C VAL A 278 -27.39 3.43 -5.73
N ALA A 279 -26.86 2.78 -6.76
CA ALA A 279 -26.69 1.34 -6.84
C ALA A 279 -25.67 0.85 -5.81
N ASN A 280 -26.13 0.00 -4.91
CA ASN A 280 -25.30 -0.76 -3.98
C ASN A 280 -26.12 -1.96 -3.48
N PRO A 281 -25.50 -3.02 -2.95
CA PRO A 281 -26.23 -4.25 -2.60
C PRO A 281 -27.41 -4.05 -1.64
N ILE A 282 -27.36 -3.03 -0.78
CA ILE A 282 -28.40 -2.74 0.21
C ILE A 282 -29.55 -1.96 -0.45
N ASN A 283 -29.23 -0.91 -1.20
CA ASN A 283 -30.21 -0.09 -1.91
C ASN A 283 -30.87 -0.86 -3.06
N ASP A 284 -30.14 -1.75 -3.73
CA ASP A 284 -30.70 -2.61 -4.78
C ASP A 284 -31.74 -3.57 -4.17
N MET A 285 -31.46 -4.13 -2.98
CA MET A 285 -32.43 -4.94 -2.23
C MET A 285 -33.66 -4.10 -1.82
N TYR A 286 -33.48 -2.85 -1.39
CA TYR A 286 -34.61 -1.96 -1.08
C TYR A 286 -35.43 -1.62 -2.32
N ALA A 287 -34.77 -1.33 -3.44
CA ALA A 287 -35.42 -1.07 -4.72
C ALA A 287 -36.22 -2.29 -5.18
N ASP A 288 -35.65 -3.50 -5.13
CA ASP A 288 -36.33 -4.75 -5.46
C ASP A 288 -37.56 -5.00 -4.59
N ALA A 289 -37.48 -4.71 -3.29
CA ALA A 289 -38.62 -4.81 -2.37
C ALA A 289 -39.76 -3.85 -2.77
N ILE A 290 -39.41 -2.63 -3.18
CA ILE A 290 -40.37 -1.63 -3.67
C ILE A 290 -40.96 -2.05 -5.02
N VAL A 291 -40.15 -2.56 -5.94
CA VAL A 291 -40.60 -3.10 -7.24
C VAL A 291 -41.61 -4.22 -7.00
N ALA A 292 -41.32 -5.16 -6.11
CA ALA A 292 -42.21 -6.26 -5.76
C ALA A 292 -43.55 -5.74 -5.20
N ALA A 293 -43.51 -4.72 -4.33
CA ALA A 293 -44.71 -4.09 -3.79
C ALA A 293 -45.56 -3.41 -4.87
N ILE A 294 -44.93 -2.72 -5.83
CA ILE A 294 -45.62 -2.07 -6.96
C ILE A 294 -46.30 -3.13 -7.86
N LEU A 295 -45.57 -4.20 -8.19
CA LEU A 295 -46.11 -5.30 -9.01
C LEU A 295 -47.27 -6.00 -8.30
N GLN A 296 -47.14 -6.23 -6.99
CA GLN A 296 -48.21 -6.79 -6.18
C GLN A 296 -49.44 -5.86 -6.18
N ALA A 297 -49.24 -4.55 -6.05
CA ALA A 297 -50.33 -3.57 -6.10
C ALA A 297 -51.05 -3.53 -7.46
N ASP A 298 -50.35 -3.75 -8.57
CA ASP A 298 -50.95 -3.77 -9.92
C ASP A 298 -51.78 -5.04 -10.16
N MET A 299 -51.47 -6.14 -9.46
CA MET A 299 -52.28 -7.37 -9.50
C MET A 299 -53.62 -7.23 -8.78
N PHE A 300 -53.81 -6.23 -7.91
CA PHE A 300 -55.09 -5.98 -7.23
C PHE A 300 -56.06 -5.19 -8.12
N GLU A 301 -56.83 -5.90 -8.95
CA GLU A 301 -57.98 -5.32 -9.64
C GLU A 301 -59.18 -5.19 -8.67
N THR A 302 -59.38 -4.02 -8.05
CA THR A 302 -60.70 -3.68 -7.45
C THR A 302 -61.16 -2.27 -7.84
N PRO A 303 -62.43 -2.12 -8.26
CA PRO A 303 -62.99 -0.82 -8.64
C PRO A 303 -63.43 -0.02 -7.40
N SER A 304 -62.96 1.23 -7.35
CA SER A 304 -63.56 2.41 -6.69
C SER A 304 -64.60 2.21 -5.56
N LYS A 305 -64.23 2.57 -4.32
CA LYS A 305 -64.79 3.71 -3.56
C LYS A 305 -64.14 3.85 -2.17
N ASN A 306 -63.64 5.06 -1.90
CA ASN A 306 -63.39 5.68 -0.59
C ASN A 306 -62.74 4.83 0.52
N MET A 307 -61.41 4.67 0.48
CA MET A 307 -60.66 4.48 1.73
C MET A 307 -60.48 5.85 2.40
N SER A 308 -61.22 6.11 3.48
CA SER A 308 -60.94 7.25 4.37
C SER A 308 -60.12 6.76 5.57
N THR A 309 -58.92 7.30 5.73
CA THR A 309 -58.08 7.11 6.91
C THR A 309 -58.51 8.07 8.02
N SER A 310 -59.46 7.68 8.88
CA SER A 310 -59.50 8.11 10.29
C SER A 310 -60.66 7.47 11.06
N VAL A 311 -60.42 6.31 11.66
CA VAL A 311 -61.20 5.96 12.85
C VAL A 311 -60.58 6.76 14.00
N LYS A 312 -61.32 7.75 14.55
CA LYS A 312 -60.91 8.44 15.77
C LYS A 312 -60.94 7.41 16.91
N ILE A 313 -59.78 6.91 17.31
CA ILE A 313 -59.63 6.04 18.48
C ILE A 313 -60.18 6.78 19.70
N ASP A 314 -61.05 6.12 20.46
CA ASP A 314 -61.53 6.65 21.73
C ASP A 314 -60.35 6.76 22.71
N ARG A 315 -59.94 8.00 23.00
CA ARG A 315 -58.75 8.30 23.80
C ARG A 315 -58.84 7.78 25.22
N MET A 316 -60.05 7.51 25.74
CA MET A 316 -60.24 6.88 27.04
C MET A 316 -59.93 5.38 26.97
N HIS A 317 -60.43 4.69 25.95
CA HIS A 317 -60.20 3.26 25.76
C HIS A 317 -58.72 2.92 25.52
N PHE A 318 -58.03 3.75 24.73
CA PHE A 318 -56.57 3.58 24.52
C PHE A 318 -55.78 3.72 25.82
N LYS A 319 -56.17 4.66 26.70
CA LYS A 319 -55.50 4.87 27.99
C LYS A 319 -55.70 3.69 28.92
N GLU A 320 -56.92 3.13 28.99
CA GLU A 320 -57.22 1.96 29.82
C GLU A 320 -56.42 0.72 29.38
N CYS A 321 -56.47 0.39 28.08
CA CYS A 321 -55.71 -0.74 27.55
C CYS A 321 -54.19 -0.58 27.68
N LEU A 322 -53.68 0.66 27.58
CA LEU A 322 -52.26 0.92 27.77
C LEU A 322 -51.83 0.68 29.22
N ILE A 323 -52.66 1.05 30.19
CA ILE A 323 -52.40 0.80 31.60
C ILE A 323 -52.40 -0.70 31.88
N GLU A 324 -53.42 -1.43 31.41
CA GLU A 324 -53.51 -2.88 31.60
C GLU A 324 -52.31 -3.61 31.00
N LEU A 325 -51.91 -3.25 29.77
CA LEU A 325 -50.75 -3.84 29.10
C LEU A 325 -49.46 -3.58 29.88
N LEU A 326 -49.24 -2.34 30.34
CA LEU A 326 -48.03 -1.99 31.06
C LEU A 326 -48.00 -2.61 32.47
N GLN A 327 -49.17 -2.80 33.11
CA GLN A 327 -49.29 -3.52 34.37
C GLN A 327 -49.01 -5.02 34.20
N ASP A 328 -49.48 -5.64 33.12
CA ASP A 328 -49.19 -7.05 32.82
C ASP A 328 -47.71 -7.27 32.48
N MET A 329 -47.10 -6.34 31.74
CA MET A 329 -45.69 -6.43 31.35
C MET A 329 -44.69 -6.14 32.49
N PHE A 330 -44.99 -5.18 33.37
CA PHE A 330 -44.03 -4.66 34.35
C PHE A 330 -44.48 -4.79 35.81
N GLY A 331 -45.67 -5.32 36.08
CA GLY A 331 -46.26 -5.47 37.41
C GLY A 331 -47.12 -4.27 37.85
N GLU A 332 -48.11 -4.53 38.72
CA GLU A 332 -49.07 -3.51 39.18
C GLU A 332 -48.45 -2.31 39.90
N ASP A 333 -47.31 -2.51 40.58
CA ASP A 333 -46.62 -1.47 41.37
C ASP A 333 -45.78 -0.51 40.50
N SER A 334 -45.57 -0.87 39.23
CA SER A 334 -44.70 -0.15 38.30
C SER A 334 -45.41 0.97 37.52
N VAL A 335 -46.75 0.99 37.54
CA VAL A 335 -47.59 1.93 36.79
C VAL A 335 -48.53 2.71 37.74
N PRO A 336 -48.58 4.05 37.70
CA PRO A 336 -49.47 4.84 38.55
C PRO A 336 -50.95 4.56 38.24
N LYS A 337 -51.73 4.16 39.25
CA LYS A 337 -53.18 3.86 39.13
C LYS A 337 -54.05 5.09 38.84
N ILE A 338 -53.54 6.31 38.99
CA ILE A 338 -54.26 7.58 38.73
C ILE A 338 -53.32 8.62 38.13
N PHE A 339 -53.63 9.15 36.95
CA PHE A 339 -52.96 10.31 36.37
C PHE A 339 -53.95 11.25 35.67
N LYS A 340 -53.75 12.56 35.81
CA LYS A 340 -54.49 13.61 35.11
C LYS A 340 -53.59 14.22 34.03
N GLY A 341 -53.82 13.89 32.76
CA GLY A 341 -53.10 14.49 31.62
C GLY A 341 -52.87 13.55 30.43
N GLU A 342 -51.97 13.96 29.53
CA GLU A 342 -51.50 13.22 28.35
C GLU A 342 -50.09 12.59 28.55
N LYS A 343 -49.55 12.64 29.77
CA LYS A 343 -48.24 12.08 30.11
C LYS A 343 -48.40 10.94 31.11
N LEU A 344 -47.88 9.77 30.75
CA LEU A 344 -47.82 8.58 31.59
C LEU A 344 -46.35 8.29 31.92
N TYR A 345 -46.06 7.72 33.08
CA TYR A 345 -44.70 7.26 33.39
C TYR A 345 -44.74 5.84 33.95
N VAL A 346 -43.73 5.06 33.61
CA VAL A 346 -43.55 3.68 34.10
C VAL A 346 -42.22 3.63 34.84
N THR A 347 -42.23 3.07 36.05
CA THR A 347 -41.04 2.95 36.89
C THR A 347 -40.77 1.49 37.20
N VAL A 348 -39.61 0.98 36.81
CA VAL A 348 -39.20 -0.40 37.08
C VAL A 348 -37.77 -0.37 37.62
N ASN A 349 -37.54 -0.88 38.84
CA ASN A 349 -36.21 -0.99 39.47
C ASN A 349 -35.37 0.31 39.36
N ASP A 350 -35.92 1.43 39.86
CA ASP A 350 -35.33 2.79 39.83
C ASP A 350 -35.11 3.42 38.43
N LYS A 351 -35.58 2.78 37.36
CA LYS A 351 -35.59 3.33 35.99
C LYS A 351 -36.96 3.87 35.64
N ARG A 352 -37.01 5.11 35.16
CA ARG A 352 -38.25 5.81 34.81
C ARG A 352 -38.30 6.11 33.32
N ALA A 353 -39.34 5.64 32.64
CA ALA A 353 -39.67 6.00 31.27
C ALA A 353 -40.92 6.90 31.27
N ASP A 354 -40.81 8.09 30.68
CA ASP A 354 -41.92 9.02 30.49
C ASP A 354 -42.49 8.83 29.06
N ILE A 355 -43.79 8.58 28.97
CA ILE A 355 -44.54 8.32 27.75
C ILE A 355 -45.41 9.54 27.46
N ASP A 356 -45.22 10.17 26.30
CA ASP A 356 -46.06 11.27 25.83
C ASP A 356 -47.11 10.75 24.84
N LEU A 357 -48.39 10.79 25.24
CA LEU A 357 -49.50 10.23 24.46
C LEU A 357 -49.87 11.10 23.26
N SER A 358 -49.42 12.35 23.20
CA SER A 358 -49.71 13.25 22.07
C SER A 358 -48.88 12.90 20.82
N ASN A 359 -47.63 12.48 21.03
CA ASN A 359 -46.67 12.16 19.96
C ASN A 359 -46.26 10.68 19.93
N LEU A 360 -46.76 9.86 20.85
CA LEU A 360 -46.39 8.45 21.03
C LEU A 360 -44.89 8.22 21.27
N GLU A 361 -44.18 9.22 21.80
CA GLU A 361 -42.75 9.12 22.11
C GLU A 361 -42.53 8.72 23.57
N VAL A 362 -41.62 7.78 23.78
CA VAL A 362 -41.13 7.38 25.10
C VAL A 362 -39.72 7.93 25.30
N LYS A 363 -39.48 8.62 26.42
CA LYS A 363 -38.16 9.13 26.82
C LYS A 363 -37.72 8.47 28.11
N CYS A 364 -36.55 7.83 28.08
CA CYS A 364 -35.89 7.28 29.25
C CYS A 364 -34.43 7.75 29.27
N PRO A 365 -34.02 8.62 30.20
CA PRO A 365 -32.64 9.13 30.24
C PRO A 365 -31.61 8.10 30.74
N ASN A 366 -32.05 7.01 31.38
CA ASN A 366 -31.18 6.09 32.10
C ASN A 366 -30.94 4.75 31.38
N ASP A 367 -31.72 4.40 30.34
CA ASP A 367 -31.63 3.10 29.66
C ASP A 367 -32.32 3.10 28.27
N GLU A 368 -31.54 2.98 27.19
CA GLU A 368 -32.04 2.92 25.81
C GLU A 368 -32.79 1.61 25.51
N SER A 369 -32.39 0.49 26.14
CA SER A 369 -33.03 -0.82 25.90
C SER A 369 -34.44 -0.85 26.48
N PHE A 370 -34.61 -0.28 27.67
CA PHE A 370 -35.92 -0.12 28.31
C PHE A 370 -36.82 0.85 27.51
N GLN A 371 -36.25 1.93 26.98
CA GLN A 371 -36.97 2.87 26.13
C GLN A 371 -37.54 2.18 24.88
N GLN A 372 -36.73 1.37 24.18
CA GLN A 372 -37.17 0.66 22.97
C GLN A 372 -38.28 -0.35 23.26
N ILE A 373 -38.22 -1.06 24.39
CA ILE A 373 -39.25 -2.04 24.78
C ILE A 373 -40.60 -1.34 25.00
N VAL A 374 -40.60 -0.25 25.78
CA VAL A 374 -41.82 0.51 26.08
C VAL A 374 -42.35 1.20 24.81
N GLN A 375 -41.47 1.77 23.98
CA GLN A 375 -41.84 2.36 22.69
C GLN A 375 -42.51 1.33 21.77
N THR A 376 -41.94 0.13 21.67
CA THR A 376 -42.49 -0.95 20.84
C THR A 376 -43.86 -1.41 21.34
N ALA A 377 -44.04 -1.52 22.65
CA ALA A 377 -45.33 -1.90 23.25
C ALA A 377 -46.41 -0.84 22.96
N VAL A 378 -46.09 0.45 23.13
CA VAL A 378 -47.00 1.57 22.84
C VAL A 378 -47.38 1.60 21.36
N SER A 379 -46.41 1.47 20.45
CA SER A 379 -46.66 1.49 19.00
C SER A 379 -47.50 0.28 18.54
N LYS A 380 -47.22 -0.92 19.06
CA LYS A 380 -48.02 -2.12 18.75
C LYS A 380 -49.45 -2.00 19.23
N LEU A 381 -49.65 -1.52 20.46
CA LEU A 381 -50.99 -1.33 21.02
C LEU A 381 -51.80 -0.32 20.19
N TYR A 382 -51.17 0.78 19.77
CA TYR A 382 -51.83 1.78 18.91
C TYR A 382 -52.24 1.19 17.57
N GLN A 383 -51.37 0.39 16.94
CA GLN A 383 -51.68 -0.32 15.70
C GLN A 383 -52.79 -1.37 15.87
N SER A 384 -52.87 -2.04 17.02
CA SER A 384 -53.91 -3.04 17.31
C SER A 384 -55.28 -2.43 17.63
N LEU A 385 -55.32 -1.24 18.23
CA LEU A 385 -56.57 -0.53 18.57
C LEU A 385 -57.12 0.36 17.46
N ALA A 386 -56.31 0.67 16.44
CA ALA A 386 -56.75 1.23 15.16
C ALA A 386 -56.49 0.26 13.99
N PRO A 387 -57.18 -0.90 13.95
CA PRO A 387 -57.17 -1.71 12.75
C PRO A 387 -57.88 -0.93 11.62
N PRO A 388 -57.37 -0.97 10.38
CA PRO A 388 -58.10 -0.41 9.25
C PRO A 388 -59.41 -1.19 9.06
N SER A 389 -60.55 -0.54 9.28
CA SER A 389 -61.85 -1.11 8.96
C SER A 389 -62.03 -1.10 7.44
N VAL A 390 -62.12 -2.28 6.85
CA VAL A 390 -62.72 -2.48 5.53
C VAL A 390 -64.22 -2.67 5.77
N ASP A 391 -65.01 -1.61 5.61
CA ASP A 391 -66.46 -1.79 5.58
C ASP A 391 -66.81 -2.53 4.28
N SER A 392 -67.47 -3.69 4.48
CA SER A 392 -67.82 -4.68 3.45
C SER A 392 -68.81 -4.15 2.42
#